data_AF-A0A940EEM3-F1
#
_entry.id   AF-A0A940EEM3-F1
#
_cell.length_a   1.000
_cell.length_b   1.000
_cell.length_c   1.000
_cell.angle_alpha   90.00
_cell.angle_beta   90.00
_cell.angle_gamma   90.00
#
_symmetry.space_group_name_H-M   'P 1'
#
loop_
_entity.id
_entity.type
_entity.pdbx_description
1 polymer ?
#
loop_
_entity_poly.entity_id
_entity_poly.type
_entity_poly.pdbx_seq_one_letter_code
_entity_poly.pdbx_strand_id
1 'polypeptide(L)'
;MHDYPPRSPETLAAMERTRAAARQLETDARDVAIWLAARAPGILVRIEIQRHHGCEDQELAHVVPHVTEPEARRKLRAAAERALQAFGWTLKPEGRDVWSIFVQGEGRTLSAHQRLAAISRLEDAMNTASVEATQWPSTCGHDDAGP
;
A
#
# COMPACT_ATOMS: atom_id res chain seq x y z
N MET A 1 -36.08 -18.01 14.11
CA MET A 1 -35.20 -16.92 14.59
C MET A 1 -33.87 -17.59 14.93
N HIS A 2 -32.84 -17.43 14.09
CA HIS A 2 -31.52 -18.00 14.40
C HIS A 2 -30.86 -17.13 15.45
N ASP A 3 -30.75 -17.67 16.66
CA ASP A 3 -30.05 -17.05 17.78
C ASP A 3 -28.55 -17.32 17.56
N TYR A 4 -27.87 -16.38 16.90
CA TYR A 4 -26.42 -16.46 16.76
C TYR A 4 -25.79 -16.08 18.10
N PRO A 5 -24.92 -16.91 18.68
CA PRO A 5 -24.26 -16.57 19.93
C PRO A 5 -23.52 -15.23 19.77
N PRO A 6 -23.52 -14.37 20.82
CA PRO A 6 -22.82 -13.11 20.77
C PRO A 6 -21.33 -13.34 20.47
N ARG A 7 -20.76 -12.50 19.59
CA ARG A 7 -19.35 -12.61 19.19
C ARG A 7 -18.45 -12.47 20.42
N SER A 8 -17.42 -13.31 20.50
CA SER A 8 -16.42 -13.20 21.57
C SER A 8 -15.67 -11.85 21.53
N PRO A 9 -15.13 -11.37 22.65
CA PRO A 9 -14.31 -10.15 22.68
C PRO A 9 -13.14 -10.20 21.70
N GLU A 10 -12.50 -11.36 21.57
CA GLU A 10 -11.40 -11.58 20.61
C GLU A 10 -11.86 -11.39 19.16
N THR A 11 -13.02 -11.93 18.82
CA THR A 11 -13.63 -11.75 17.49
C THR A 11 -13.92 -10.28 17.22
N LEU A 12 -14.47 -9.56 18.21
CA LEU A 12 -14.75 -8.13 18.08
C LEU A 12 -13.47 -7.31 17.88
N ALA A 13 -12.42 -7.63 18.64
CA ALA A 13 -11.12 -6.98 18.51
C ALA A 13 -10.49 -7.25 17.13
N ALA A 14 -10.54 -8.48 16.63
CA ALA A 14 -10.07 -8.83 15.29
C ALA A 14 -10.83 -8.06 14.21
N MET A 15 -12.16 -8.00 14.29
CA MET A 15 -12.98 -7.22 13.37
C MET A 15 -12.62 -5.74 13.37
N GLU A 16 -12.32 -5.15 14.54
CA GLU A 16 -11.94 -3.75 14.61
C GLU A 16 -10.55 -3.48 14.02
N ARG A 17 -9.57 -4.39 14.23
CA ARG A 17 -8.26 -4.29 13.57
C ARG A 17 -8.41 -4.33 12.05
N THR A 18 -9.21 -5.26 11.52
CA THR A 18 -9.47 -5.34 10.08
C THR A 18 -10.15 -4.08 9.54
N ARG A 19 -11.11 -3.50 10.27
CA ARG A 19 -11.73 -2.22 9.88
C ARG A 19 -10.73 -1.06 9.91
N ALA A 20 -9.87 -1.02 10.93
CA ALA A 20 -8.83 0.00 11.04
C ALA A 20 -7.84 -0.09 9.87
N ALA A 21 -7.40 -1.30 9.52
CA ALA A 21 -6.54 -1.55 8.37
C ALA A 21 -7.21 -1.15 7.05
N ALA A 22 -8.50 -1.46 6.86
CA ALA A 22 -9.23 -1.04 5.67
C ALA A 22 -9.28 0.50 5.52
N ARG A 23 -9.54 1.24 6.61
CA ARG A 23 -9.53 2.71 6.61
C ARG A 23 -8.13 3.28 6.33
N GLN A 24 -7.10 2.65 6.87
CA GLN A 24 -5.71 3.01 6.62
C GLN A 24 -5.37 2.81 5.14
N LEU A 25 -5.74 1.66 4.57
CA LEU A 25 -5.49 1.34 3.16
C LEU A 25 -6.12 2.36 2.21
N GLU A 26 -7.36 2.78 2.45
CA GLU A 26 -8.00 3.81 1.64
C GLU A 26 -7.26 5.16 1.69
N THR A 27 -6.66 5.46 2.84
CA THR A 27 -5.87 6.69 3.04
C THR A 27 -4.54 6.60 2.32
N ASP A 28 -3.80 5.51 2.52
CA ASP A 28 -2.50 5.29 1.89
C ASP A 28 -2.62 5.19 0.37
N ALA A 29 -3.61 4.45 -0.13
CA ALA A 29 -3.88 4.34 -1.57
C ALA A 29 -4.21 5.71 -2.20
N ARG A 30 -4.86 6.60 -1.44
CA ARG A 30 -5.11 7.99 -1.87
C ARG A 30 -3.83 8.81 -1.91
N ASP A 31 -2.98 8.70 -0.91
CA ASP A 31 -1.70 9.41 -0.89
C ASP A 31 -0.79 8.95 -2.04
N VAL A 32 -0.75 7.63 -2.30
CA VAL A 32 -0.06 7.05 -3.47
C VAL A 32 -0.63 7.55 -4.79
N ALA A 33 -1.95 7.62 -4.94
CA ALA A 33 -2.59 8.14 -6.15
C ALA A 33 -2.25 9.61 -6.41
N ILE A 34 -2.26 10.46 -5.36
CA ILE A 34 -1.88 11.87 -5.46
C ILE A 34 -0.42 12.00 -5.86
N TRP A 35 0.47 11.27 -5.21
CA TRP A 35 1.90 11.31 -5.50
C TRP A 35 2.22 10.83 -6.93
N LEU A 36 1.59 9.75 -7.38
CA LEU A 36 1.75 9.26 -8.75
C LEU A 36 1.18 10.24 -9.79
N ALA A 37 0.03 10.85 -9.53
CA ALA A 37 -0.54 11.87 -10.40
C ALA A 37 0.35 13.12 -10.48
N ALA A 38 1.02 13.50 -9.39
CA ALA A 38 1.99 14.60 -9.41
C ALA A 38 3.25 14.26 -10.23
N ARG A 39 3.72 13.00 -10.19
CA ARG A 39 4.91 12.53 -10.93
C ARG A 39 4.65 12.23 -12.40
N ALA A 40 3.42 11.90 -12.75
CA ALA A 40 2.99 11.57 -14.10
C ALA A 40 1.65 12.25 -14.42
N PRO A 41 1.61 13.60 -14.53
CA PRO A 41 0.37 14.34 -14.76
C PRO A 41 -0.32 13.90 -16.05
N GLY A 42 -1.65 13.71 -16.01
CA GLY A 42 -2.44 13.28 -17.17
C GLY A 42 -2.28 11.82 -17.58
N ILE A 43 -1.37 11.06 -16.96
CA ILE A 43 -1.14 9.65 -17.27
C ILE A 43 -1.98 8.73 -16.38
N LEU A 44 -2.01 9.00 -15.07
CA LEU A 44 -2.77 8.18 -14.11
C LEU A 44 -4.26 8.56 -14.12
N VAL A 45 -5.11 7.61 -14.48
CA VAL A 45 -6.57 7.75 -14.35
C VAL A 45 -6.99 7.42 -12.92
N ARG A 46 -6.68 6.19 -12.47
CA ARG A 46 -7.01 5.70 -11.13
C ARG A 46 -6.08 4.56 -10.73
N ILE A 47 -6.04 4.27 -9.44
CA ILE A 47 -5.41 3.09 -8.88
C ILE A 47 -6.50 2.15 -8.40
N GLU A 48 -6.36 0.88 -8.75
CA GLU A 48 -7.12 -0.21 -8.17
C GLU A 48 -6.21 -1.00 -7.23
N ILE A 49 -6.63 -1.15 -5.99
CA ILE A 49 -5.97 -2.00 -4.99
C ILE A 49 -6.84 -3.23 -4.78
N GLN A 50 -6.26 -4.41 -4.97
CA GLN A 50 -6.93 -5.69 -4.78
C GLN A 50 -6.45 -6.34 -3.48
N ARG A 51 -7.39 -6.81 -2.66
CA ARG A 51 -7.10 -7.46 -1.38
C ARG A 51 -7.87 -8.76 -1.26
N HIS A 52 -7.28 -9.80 -0.67
CA HIS A 52 -7.96 -11.07 -0.45
C HIS A 52 -9.00 -10.95 0.67
N HIS A 53 -10.04 -11.77 0.64
CA HIS A 53 -11.05 -11.79 1.70
C HIS A 53 -10.55 -12.40 3.04
N GLY A 54 -9.47 -13.18 3.01
CA GLY A 54 -8.96 -13.93 4.18
C GLY A 54 -7.48 -13.68 4.51
N CYS A 55 -6.89 -12.61 4.00
CA CYS A 55 -5.49 -12.27 4.27
C CYS A 55 -5.34 -11.45 5.55
N GLU A 56 -4.10 -11.38 6.06
CA GLU A 56 -3.76 -10.56 7.22
C GLU A 56 -4.10 -9.08 6.97
N ASP A 57 -4.26 -8.32 8.05
CA ASP A 57 -4.72 -6.94 8.02
C ASP A 57 -3.89 -6.04 7.08
N GLN A 58 -2.58 -6.31 6.93
CA GLN A 58 -1.63 -5.51 6.13
C GLN A 58 -1.21 -6.17 4.79
N GLU A 59 -1.98 -7.12 4.28
CA GLU A 59 -1.67 -7.82 3.03
C GLU A 59 -2.54 -7.35 1.87
N LEU A 60 -1.91 -7.23 0.70
CA LEU A 60 -2.52 -6.85 -0.57
C LEU A 60 -2.24 -7.93 -1.63
N ALA A 61 -3.20 -8.19 -2.50
CA ALA A 61 -3.03 -9.11 -3.61
C ALA A 61 -2.27 -8.44 -4.77
N HIS A 62 -2.86 -7.36 -5.28
CA HIS A 62 -2.36 -6.68 -6.47
C HIS A 62 -2.61 -5.16 -6.42
N VAL A 63 -1.75 -4.43 -7.14
CA VAL A 63 -1.88 -3.00 -7.37
C VAL A 63 -1.96 -2.77 -8.87
N VAL A 64 -3.05 -2.19 -9.34
CA VAL A 64 -3.36 -2.05 -10.76
C VAL A 64 -3.59 -0.57 -11.08
N PRO A 65 -2.58 0.14 -11.59
CA PRO A 65 -2.78 1.48 -12.11
C PRO A 65 -3.51 1.41 -13.46
N HIS A 66 -4.60 2.16 -13.55
CA HIS A 66 -5.30 2.43 -14.79
C HIS A 66 -4.73 3.73 -15.36
N VAL A 67 -4.15 3.63 -16.55
CA VAL A 67 -3.38 4.70 -17.19
C VAL A 67 -3.88 4.97 -18.60
N THR A 68 -3.72 6.20 -19.07
CA THR A 68 -3.99 6.59 -20.45
C THR A 68 -2.94 6.05 -21.41
N GLU A 69 -1.68 5.95 -20.97
CA GLU A 69 -0.55 5.44 -21.75
C GLU A 69 -0.14 4.03 -21.29
N PRO A 70 -0.39 2.97 -22.08
CA PRO A 70 -0.12 1.58 -21.67
C PRO A 70 1.36 1.32 -21.33
N GLU A 71 2.29 1.98 -22.01
CA GLU A 71 3.74 1.82 -21.79
C GLU A 71 4.17 2.30 -20.39
N ALA A 72 3.50 3.32 -19.86
CA ALA A 72 3.76 3.86 -18.53
C ALA A 72 3.26 2.92 -17.42
N ARG A 73 2.32 2.01 -17.71
CA ARG A 73 1.65 1.14 -16.71
C ARG A 73 2.62 0.37 -15.85
N ARG A 74 3.64 -0.26 -16.45
CA ARG A 74 4.62 -1.09 -15.71
C ARG A 74 5.43 -0.24 -14.73
N LYS A 75 5.86 0.94 -15.17
CA LYS A 75 6.65 1.87 -14.34
C LYS A 75 5.82 2.43 -13.18
N LEU A 76 4.58 2.84 -13.47
CA LEU A 76 3.66 3.35 -12.44
C LEU A 76 3.27 2.25 -11.45
N ARG A 77 3.07 1.02 -11.92
CA ARG A 77 2.78 -0.13 -11.04
C ARG A 77 3.91 -0.37 -10.05
N ALA A 78 5.14 -0.47 -10.55
CA ALA A 78 6.30 -0.68 -9.69
C ALA A 78 6.51 0.48 -8.69
N ALA A 79 6.16 1.71 -9.08
CA ALA A 79 6.21 2.86 -8.17
C ALA A 79 5.10 2.80 -7.10
N ALA A 80 3.89 2.41 -7.48
CA ALA A 80 2.77 2.23 -6.55
C ALA A 80 3.04 1.13 -5.53
N GLU A 81 3.57 -0.01 -6.00
CA GLU A 81 3.93 -1.16 -5.16
C GLU A 81 4.97 -0.77 -4.11
N ARG A 82 6.06 -0.08 -4.52
CA ARG A 82 7.08 0.41 -3.58
C ARG A 82 6.52 1.40 -2.56
N ALA A 83 5.64 2.31 -3.00
CA ALA A 83 5.05 3.29 -2.10
C ALA A 83 4.15 2.66 -1.04
N LEU A 84 3.37 1.64 -1.41
CA LEU A 84 2.56 0.88 -0.44
C LEU A 84 3.44 0.07 0.50
N GLN A 85 4.51 -0.54 0.00
CA GLN A 85 5.49 -1.23 0.85
C GLN A 85 6.14 -0.29 1.87
N ALA A 86 6.46 0.94 1.48
CA ALA A 86 6.99 1.95 2.40
C ALA A 86 5.99 2.36 3.51
N PHE A 87 4.67 2.26 3.24
CA PHE A 87 3.63 2.39 4.26
C PHE A 87 3.43 1.14 5.13
N GLY A 88 4.18 0.06 4.87
CA GLY A 88 4.13 -1.20 5.63
C GLY A 88 3.27 -2.30 4.99
N TRP A 89 2.68 -2.06 3.82
CA TRP A 89 1.86 -3.06 3.14
C TRP A 89 2.70 -4.16 2.49
N THR A 90 2.28 -5.41 2.66
CA THR A 90 2.94 -6.56 2.02
C THR A 90 2.16 -7.03 0.80
N LEU A 91 2.85 -7.22 -0.33
CA LEU A 91 2.26 -7.77 -1.54
C LEU A 91 2.34 -9.30 -1.52
N LYS A 92 1.19 -9.96 -1.43
CA LYS A 92 1.03 -11.40 -1.54
C LYS A 92 0.04 -11.73 -2.66
N PRO A 93 0.54 -11.91 -3.90
CA PRO A 93 -0.32 -12.22 -5.04
C PRO A 93 -0.98 -13.60 -4.92
N GLU A 94 -0.47 -14.46 -4.04
CA GLU A 94 -1.00 -15.79 -3.77
C GLU A 94 -2.25 -15.69 -2.87
N GLY A 95 -3.39 -16.17 -3.37
CA GLY A 95 -4.65 -16.21 -2.63
C GLY A 95 -5.86 -16.48 -3.53
N ARG A 96 -7.05 -16.53 -2.94
CA ARG A 96 -8.32 -16.86 -3.63
C ARG A 96 -9.01 -15.56 -4.09
N ASP A 97 -10.27 -15.37 -3.68
CA ASP A 97 -11.09 -14.26 -4.12
C ASP A 97 -10.58 -12.92 -3.58
N VAL A 98 -10.50 -11.94 -4.48
CA VAL A 98 -10.10 -10.57 -4.20
C VAL A 98 -11.29 -9.62 -4.28
N TRP A 99 -11.25 -8.57 -3.48
CA TRP A 99 -12.11 -7.39 -3.61
C TRP A 99 -11.25 -6.16 -3.91
N SER A 100 -11.83 -5.20 -4.64
CA SER A 100 -11.11 -4.04 -5.17
C SER A 100 -11.54 -2.73 -4.51
N ILE A 101 -10.56 -1.88 -4.19
CA ILE A 101 -10.74 -0.46 -3.88
C ILE A 101 -10.26 0.36 -5.07
N PHE A 102 -11.04 1.36 -5.47
CA PHE A 102 -10.66 2.28 -6.54
C PHE A 102 -10.41 3.68 -5.99
N VAL A 103 -9.25 4.25 -6.32
CA VAL A 103 -8.88 5.61 -5.92
C VAL A 103 -8.46 6.42 -7.14
N GLN A 104 -9.04 7.60 -7.32
CA GLN A 104 -8.78 8.46 -8.48
C GLN A 104 -7.43 9.17 -8.34
N GLY A 105 -6.66 9.28 -9.44
CA GLY A 105 -5.39 10.02 -9.47
C GLY A 105 -5.59 11.54 -9.40
N GLU A 106 -6.62 12.04 -10.09
CA GLU A 106 -7.01 13.45 -10.07
C GLU A 106 -8.27 13.64 -9.23
N GLY A 107 -8.08 13.73 -7.90
CA GLY A 107 -9.17 14.05 -6.99
C GLY A 107 -9.72 15.44 -7.23
N ARG A 108 -10.97 15.56 -7.69
CA ARG A 108 -11.74 16.82 -7.81
C ARG A 108 -12.10 17.48 -6.46
N THR A 109 -11.46 17.13 -5.34
CA THR A 109 -11.96 17.53 -4.01
C THR A 109 -10.88 17.80 -2.94
N LEU A 110 -9.59 17.74 -3.26
CA LEU A 110 -8.52 18.06 -2.30
C LEU A 110 -7.93 19.44 -2.55
N SER A 111 -7.77 20.21 -1.47
CA SER A 111 -7.02 21.47 -1.51
C SER A 111 -5.54 21.21 -1.81
N ALA A 112 -4.84 22.25 -2.28
CA ALA A 112 -3.40 22.19 -2.53
C ALA A 112 -2.61 21.74 -1.29
N HIS A 113 -2.99 22.21 -0.10
CA HIS A 113 -2.37 21.82 1.17
C HIS A 113 -2.52 20.33 1.47
N GLN A 114 -3.71 19.75 1.23
CA GLN A 114 -3.93 18.33 1.44
C GLN A 114 -3.12 17.47 0.47
N ARG A 115 -2.97 17.92 -0.78
CA ARG A 115 -2.10 17.25 -1.76
C ARG A 115 -0.63 17.27 -1.33
N LEU A 116 -0.13 18.42 -0.87
CA LEU A 116 1.25 18.55 -0.39
C LEU A 116 1.50 17.69 0.86
N ALA A 117 0.56 17.66 1.80
CA ALA A 117 0.67 16.83 2.99
C ALA A 117 0.70 15.33 2.65
N ALA A 118 -0.11 14.88 1.69
CA ALA A 118 -0.09 13.50 1.20
C ALA A 118 1.26 13.14 0.55
N ILE A 119 1.80 14.03 -0.29
CA ILE A 119 3.11 13.86 -0.92
C ILE A 119 4.20 13.78 0.14
N SER A 120 4.23 14.71 1.10
CA SER A 120 5.23 14.73 2.18
C SER A 120 5.22 13.43 2.99
N ARG A 121 4.03 12.96 3.40
CA ARG A 121 3.90 11.72 4.18
C ARG A 121 4.47 10.51 3.45
N LEU A 122 4.19 10.41 2.14
CA LEU A 122 4.70 9.31 1.32
C LEU A 122 6.21 9.42 1.15
N GLU A 123 6.74 10.62 0.91
CA GLU A 123 8.19 10.84 0.78
C GLU A 123 8.93 10.50 2.07
N ASP A 124 8.38 10.88 3.23
CA ASP A 124 8.93 10.53 4.54
C ASP A 124 8.95 9.01 4.77
N ALA A 125 7.87 8.31 4.41
CA ALA A 125 7.79 6.85 4.50
C ALA A 125 8.82 6.18 3.57
N MET A 126 8.93 6.64 2.32
CA MET A 126 9.89 6.13 1.34
C MET A 126 11.34 6.36 1.76
N ASN A 127 11.64 7.52 2.35
CA ASN A 127 12.96 7.84 2.89
C ASN A 127 13.31 6.93 4.06
N THR A 128 12.37 6.72 4.98
CA THR A 128 12.54 5.83 6.14
C THR A 128 12.82 4.40 5.69
N ALA A 129 11.98 3.85 4.78
CA ALA A 129 12.17 2.51 4.23
C ALA A 129 13.53 2.34 3.50
N SER A 130 14.02 3.40 2.85
CA SER A 130 15.33 3.39 2.17
C SER A 130 16.49 3.39 3.15
N VAL A 131 16.38 4.12 4.26
CA VAL A 131 17.37 4.12 5.34
C VAL A 131 17.43 2.74 6.01
N GLU A 132 16.29 2.15 6.33
CA GLU A 132 16.22 0.81 6.93
C GLU A 132 16.82 -0.27 6.02
N ALA A 133 16.57 -0.20 4.70
CA ALA A 133 17.19 -1.10 3.73
C ALA A 133 18.72 -0.96 3.65
N THR A 134 19.25 0.24 3.93
CA THR A 134 20.70 0.53 3.92
C THR A 134 21.37 0.14 5.25
N GLN A 135 20.60 0.06 6.34
CA GLN A 135 21.11 -0.16 7.69
C GLN A 135 21.21 -1.64 8.09
N TRP A 136 20.90 -2.58 7.19
CA TRP A 136 21.15 -4.01 7.41
C TRP A 136 22.65 -4.26 7.58
N PRO A 137 23.12 -4.85 8.70
CA PRO A 137 24.54 -5.03 8.91
C PRO A 137 25.06 -6.12 7.99
N SER A 138 26.05 -5.77 7.16
CA SER A 138 27.00 -6.67 6.52
C SER A 138 27.75 -7.48 7.59
N THR A 139 27.09 -8.50 8.12
CA THR A 139 27.70 -9.53 8.97
C THR A 139 27.72 -10.83 8.18
N CYS A 140 28.45 -10.82 7.07
CA CYS A 140 28.82 -12.02 6.34
C CYS A 140 30.35 -12.05 6.21
N GLY A 141 30.97 -12.87 7.06
CA GLY A 141 32.23 -13.57 6.78
C GLY A 141 33.50 -12.73 6.73
N HIS A 142 34.18 -12.61 7.87
CA HIS A 142 35.63 -12.80 7.86
C HIS A 142 35.88 -14.18 8.47
N ASP A 143 36.11 -15.14 7.59
CA ASP A 143 36.74 -16.41 7.93
C ASP A 143 38.15 -16.09 8.45
N ASP A 144 38.35 -16.25 9.75
CA ASP A 144 39.69 -16.46 10.31
C ASP A 144 40.13 -17.87 9.93
N ALA A 145 40.85 -17.97 8.81
CA ALA A 145 41.56 -19.16 8.39
C ALA A 145 43.04 -18.85 8.17
N GLY A 146 43.82 -18.94 9.26
CA GLY A 146 45.21 -19.41 9.29
C GLY A 146 46.30 -18.48 8.76
N PRO A 147 47.58 -18.82 8.96
CA PRO A 147 48.11 -20.15 9.34
C PRO A 147 48.41 -20.35 10.84
#